data_AF-A0A2G6VX35-F1
#
_entry.id   AF-A0A2G6VX35-F1
#
_cell.length_a   1.000
_cell.length_b   1.000
_cell.length_c   1.000
_cell.angle_alpha   90.00
_cell.angle_beta   90.00
_cell.angle_gamma   90.00
#
_symmetry.space_group_name_H-M   'P 1'
#
loop_
_entity.id
_entity.type
_entity.pdbx_description
1 polymer ?
#
loop_
_entity_poly.entity_id
_entity_poly.type
_entity_poly.pdbx_seq_one_letter_code
_entity_poly.pdbx_strand_id
1 'polypeptide(L)'
;MKKSLLSLLLLSAFIALSSCDKSDDITGTYYNSYASSLIISELEGNTYLIKINNTPVTATKSKNILTGQIGACALILEFTEENEKVNLTACRSNGTYVRKK
;
A
#
# COMPACT_ATOMS: atom_id res chain seq x y z
N MET A 1 -45.83 -47.69 0.18
CA MET A 1 -44.53 -47.96 0.83
C MET A 1 -43.80 -46.64 1.04
N LYS A 2 -43.44 -46.37 2.30
CA LYS A 2 -42.29 -45.62 2.84
C LYS A 2 -41.90 -44.24 2.25
N LYS A 3 -42.08 -43.21 3.12
CA LYS A 3 -41.17 -42.09 3.53
C LYS A 3 -40.66 -41.16 2.40
N SER A 4 -40.41 -39.86 2.55
CA SER A 4 -40.09 -38.96 3.67
C SER A 4 -40.30 -37.53 3.11
N LEU A 5 -41.02 -36.62 3.76
CA LEU A 5 -40.53 -35.69 4.79
C LEU A 5 -39.14 -35.09 4.54
N LEU A 6 -39.15 -33.76 4.54
CA LEU A 6 -38.21 -32.85 5.19
C LEU A 6 -36.98 -32.34 4.39
N SER A 7 -36.93 -31.01 4.32
CA SER A 7 -35.75 -30.16 4.55
C SER A 7 -34.59 -30.23 3.55
N LEU A 8 -34.19 -29.09 2.98
CA LEU A 8 -33.38 -28.10 3.70
C LEU A 8 -33.23 -26.84 2.84
N LEU A 9 -33.63 -25.69 3.38
CA LEU A 9 -33.10 -24.41 2.97
C LEU A 9 -31.57 -24.46 3.11
N LEU A 10 -30.82 -24.12 2.07
CA LEU A 10 -29.41 -23.75 2.20
C LEU A 10 -29.21 -22.40 1.52
N LEU A 11 -29.56 -21.39 2.32
CA LEU A 11 -29.12 -20.01 2.25
C LEU A 11 -27.58 -20.00 2.26
N SER A 12 -26.94 -20.05 1.09
CA SER A 12 -25.52 -19.72 0.99
C SER A 12 -25.40 -18.20 0.97
N ALA A 13 -25.53 -17.62 2.16
CA ALA A 13 -24.91 -16.35 2.43
C ALA A 13 -23.41 -16.57 2.23
N PHE A 14 -22.90 -16.20 1.05
CA PHE A 14 -21.49 -15.92 0.88
C PHE A 14 -21.22 -14.72 1.79
N ILE A 15 -20.88 -15.00 3.04
CA ILE A 15 -20.17 -14.07 3.88
C ILE A 15 -18.83 -13.95 3.19
N ALA A 16 -18.72 -12.99 2.27
CA ALA A 16 -17.44 -12.38 2.01
C ALA A 16 -17.02 -11.79 3.36
N LEU A 17 -16.30 -12.60 4.13
CA LEU A 17 -15.30 -12.10 5.05
C LEU A 17 -14.37 -11.33 4.11
N SER A 18 -14.71 -10.08 3.81
CA SER A 18 -13.68 -9.07 3.64
C SER A 18 -12.99 -9.11 4.99
N SER A 19 -11.98 -10.00 5.10
CA SER A 19 -10.83 -9.64 5.88
C SER A 19 -10.54 -8.23 5.41
N CYS A 20 -10.91 -7.28 6.25
CA CYS A 20 -10.20 -6.03 6.34
C CYS A 20 -8.80 -6.50 6.75
N ASP A 21 -8.06 -7.05 5.78
CA ASP A 21 -6.63 -7.01 5.80
C ASP A 21 -6.41 -5.54 6.06
N LYS A 22 -5.96 -5.25 7.28
CA LYS A 22 -5.23 -4.04 7.53
C LYS A 22 -4.02 -4.18 6.61
N SER A 23 -4.22 -3.87 5.33
CA SER A 23 -3.19 -3.44 4.41
C SER A 23 -2.35 -2.52 5.26
N ASP A 24 -1.11 -2.92 5.55
CA ASP A 24 -0.16 -2.09 6.27
C ASP A 24 -0.21 -0.73 5.59
N ASP A 25 -0.93 0.22 6.20
CA ASP A 25 -1.49 1.37 5.49
C ASP A 25 -0.38 2.38 5.29
N ILE A 26 0.45 2.10 4.29
CA ILE A 26 1.53 2.96 3.84
C ILE A 26 0.99 4.14 3.01
N THR A 27 -0.29 4.09 2.61
CA THR A 27 -0.96 5.18 1.89
C THR A 27 -1.01 6.42 2.77
N GLY A 28 -0.74 7.57 2.17
CA GLY A 28 -0.78 8.84 2.88
C GLY A 28 0.32 9.80 2.44
N THR A 29 0.46 10.87 3.21
CA THR A 29 1.42 11.94 2.92
C THR A 29 2.49 11.98 3.98
N TYR A 30 3.73 11.95 3.53
CA TYR A 30 4.93 12.04 4.35
C TYR A 30 5.69 13.32 3.99
N TYR A 31 6.37 13.88 4.97
CA TYR A 31 7.10 15.14 4.82
C TYR A 31 8.53 14.97 5.33
N ASN A 32 9.49 15.62 4.65
CA ASN A 32 10.85 15.72 5.16
C ASN A 32 11.10 17.09 5.83
N SER A 33 12.30 17.30 6.37
CA SER A 33 12.72 18.55 7.01
C SER A 33 12.78 19.75 6.05
N TYR A 34 12.79 19.51 4.74
CA TYR A 34 12.83 20.54 3.69
C TYR A 34 11.44 20.92 3.18
N ALA A 35 10.38 20.55 3.89
CA ALA A 35 8.98 20.75 3.49
C ALA A 35 8.60 20.11 2.13
N SER A 36 9.40 19.17 1.64
CA SER A 36 9.04 18.34 0.49
C SER A 36 8.02 17.29 0.89
N SER A 37 7.10 16.97 0.00
CA SER A 37 6.08 15.95 0.24
C SER A 37 6.33 14.69 -0.60
N LEU A 38 6.01 13.56 0.01
CA LEU A 38 5.91 12.25 -0.60
C LEU A 38 4.48 11.76 -0.38
N ILE A 39 3.72 11.63 -1.46
CA ILE A 39 2.32 11.16 -1.40
C ILE A 39 2.27 9.75 -1.98
N ILE A 40 1.75 8.80 -1.21
CA ILE A 40 1.62 7.40 -1.61
C ILE A 40 0.13 7.08 -1.65
N SER A 41 -0.31 6.43 -2.73
CA SER A 41 -1.70 5.99 -2.91
C SER A 41 -1.72 4.60 -3.53
N GLU A 42 -2.51 3.70 -2.95
CA GLU A 42 -2.77 2.39 -3.56
C GLU A 42 -3.51 2.55 -4.89
N LEU A 43 -3.10 1.78 -5.89
CA LEU A 43 -3.81 1.67 -7.17
C LEU A 43 -4.62 0.37 -7.20
N GLU A 44 -3.92 -0.76 -7.16
CA GLU A 44 -4.52 -2.10 -7.19
C GLU A 44 -3.55 -3.13 -6.61
N GLY A 45 -4.00 -3.87 -5.59
CA GLY A 45 -3.22 -4.92 -4.94
C GLY A 45 -1.89 -4.38 -4.40
N ASN A 46 -0.77 -4.90 -4.90
CA ASN A 46 0.57 -4.46 -4.48
C ASN A 46 1.11 -3.28 -5.30
N THR A 47 0.29 -2.64 -6.13
CA THR A 47 0.71 -1.53 -7.00
C THR A 47 0.30 -0.20 -6.40
N TYR A 48 1.25 0.74 -6.34
CA TYR A 48 1.08 2.05 -5.72
C TYR A 48 1.52 3.17 -6.67
N LEU A 49 0.83 4.30 -6.60
CA LEU A 49 1.26 5.57 -7.15
C LEU A 49 2.00 6.36 -6.06
N ILE A 50 3.22 6.78 -6.37
CA ILE A 50 4.03 7.64 -5.52
C ILE A 50 4.18 8.98 -6.22
N LYS A 51 3.94 10.09 -5.52
CA LYS A 51 4.29 11.43 -6.00
C LYS A 51 5.42 11.98 -5.15
N ILE A 52 6.59 12.16 -5.76
CA ILE A 52 7.76 12.80 -5.14
C ILE A 52 7.82 14.22 -5.69
N ASN A 53 7.57 15.24 -4.87
CA ASN A 53 7.50 16.64 -5.33
C ASN A 53 6.62 16.80 -6.59
N ASN A 54 5.44 16.19 -6.58
CA ASN A 54 4.47 16.14 -7.67
C ASN A 54 4.88 15.35 -8.94
N THR A 55 6.06 14.72 -8.98
CA THR A 55 6.42 13.81 -10.05
C THR A 55 5.82 12.43 -9.77
N PRO A 56 4.90 11.92 -10.61
CA PRO A 56 4.25 10.62 -10.41
C PRO A 56 5.19 9.48 -10.81
N VAL A 57 5.18 8.42 -10.00
CA VAL A 57 5.97 7.19 -10.19
C VAL A 57 5.13 6.01 -9.75
N THR A 58 5.03 4.98 -10.58
CA THR A 58 4.42 3.71 -10.18
C THR A 58 5.47 2.85 -9.48
N ALA A 59 5.07 2.22 -8.38
CA ALA A 59 5.90 1.29 -7.64
C ALA A 59 5.12 0.04 -7.21
N THR A 60 5.86 -1.02 -6.94
CA THR A 60 5.32 -2.28 -6.43
C THR A 60 5.79 -2.50 -5.00
N LYS A 61 4.86 -2.91 -4.13
CA LYS A 61 5.11 -3.26 -2.74
C LYS A 61 5.56 -4.70 -2.62
N SER A 62 6.62 -4.90 -1.86
CA SER A 62 7.04 -6.20 -1.36
C SER A 62 7.45 -6.01 0.10
N LYS A 63 6.66 -6.58 1.02
CA LYS A 63 6.81 -6.35 2.47
C LYS A 63 6.73 -4.85 2.79
N ASN A 64 7.71 -4.32 3.52
CA ASN A 64 7.83 -2.91 3.92
C ASN A 64 8.62 -2.06 2.91
N ILE A 65 8.71 -2.46 1.63
CA ILE A 65 9.46 -1.75 0.61
C ILE A 65 8.57 -1.49 -0.62
N LEU A 66 8.57 -0.25 -1.11
CA LEU A 66 8.09 0.07 -2.46
C LEU A 66 9.28 0.24 -3.40
N THR A 67 9.21 -0.42 -4.56
CA THR A 67 10.23 -0.29 -5.61
C THR A 67 9.61 0.17 -6.91
N GLY A 68 10.26 1.12 -7.59
CA GLY A 68 9.80 1.67 -8.87
C GLY A 68 10.97 2.17 -9.72
N GLN A 69 10.66 2.90 -10.78
CA GLN A 69 11.68 3.52 -11.64
C GLN A 69 11.38 5.00 -11.89
N ILE A 70 12.44 5.83 -11.85
CA ILE A 70 12.42 7.24 -12.25
C ILE A 70 13.45 7.40 -13.36
N GLY A 71 13.00 7.42 -14.62
CA GLY A 71 13.91 7.37 -15.77
C GLY A 71 14.74 6.08 -15.73
N ALA A 72 16.07 6.21 -15.77
CA ALA A 72 17.00 5.07 -15.69
C ALA A 72 17.36 4.65 -14.24
N CYS A 73 16.73 5.27 -13.23
CA CYS A 73 17.07 5.09 -11.82
C CYS A 73 16.06 4.19 -11.13
N ALA A 74 16.54 3.27 -10.29
CA ALA A 74 15.67 2.60 -9.33
C ALA A 74 15.21 3.60 -8.25
N LEU A 75 13.92 3.56 -7.92
CA LEU A 75 13.34 4.17 -6.74
C LEU A 75 13.13 3.07 -5.69
N ILE A 76 13.59 3.32 -4.47
CA ILE A 76 13.36 2.46 -3.32
C ILE A 76 12.81 3.33 -2.19
N LEU A 77 11.67 2.93 -1.64
CA LEU A 77 11.12 3.48 -0.41
C LEU A 77 11.05 2.38 0.64
N GLU A 78 11.75 2.54 1.75
CA GLU A 78 11.77 1.57 2.85
C GLU A 78 11.02 2.15 4.05
N PHE A 79 9.97 1.46 4.49
CA PHE A 79 9.11 1.88 5.60
C PHE A 79 9.59 1.25 6.91
N THR A 80 9.43 1.99 8.02
CA THR A 80 9.55 1.40 9.37
C THR A 80 8.37 0.48 9.64
N GLU A 81 8.50 -0.39 10.65
CA GLU A 81 7.44 -1.34 11.02
C GLU A 81 6.11 -0.65 11.35
N GLU A 82 6.16 0.56 11.92
CA GLU A 82 4.97 1.34 12.26
C GLU A 82 4.42 2.17 11.08
N ASN A 83 5.09 2.15 9.92
CA ASN A 83 4.78 2.97 8.74
C ASN A 83 4.70 4.48 9.03
N GLU A 84 5.41 4.95 10.06
CA GLU A 84 5.47 6.37 10.43
C GLU A 84 6.62 7.10 9.73
N LYS A 85 7.65 6.37 9.30
CA LYS A 85 8.81 6.92 8.60
C LYS A 85 9.10 6.10 7.36
N VAL A 86 9.61 6.77 6.34
CA VAL A 86 10.03 6.16 5.08
C VAL A 86 11.34 6.76 4.60
N ASN A 87 12.30 5.91 4.26
CA ASN A 87 13.57 6.31 3.66
C ASN A 87 13.47 6.17 2.15
N LEU A 88 13.68 7.26 1.44
CA LEU A 88 13.73 7.33 -0.01
C LEU A 88 15.17 7.21 -0.49
N THR A 89 15.40 6.37 -1.49
CA THR A 89 16.64 6.28 -2.26
C THR A 89 16.30 6.26 -3.75
N ALA A 90 16.84 7.22 -4.52
CA ALA A 90 16.71 7.27 -5.98
C ALA A 90 17.83 8.08 -6.62
N CYS A 91 18.79 7.42 -7.27
CA CYS A 91 19.93 8.00 -8.02
C CYS A 91 20.75 9.09 -7.29
N ARG A 92 20.19 10.30 -7.16
CA ARG A 92 20.80 11.48 -6.52
C ARG A 92 19.93 12.08 -5.41
N SER A 93 18.79 11.46 -5.13
CA SER A 93 17.85 11.87 -4.10
C SER A 93 17.82 10.79 -3.04
N ASN A 94 18.26 11.16 -1.84
CA ASN A 94 18.11 10.36 -0.64
C ASN A 94 17.44 11.24 0.42
N GLY A 95 16.55 10.67 1.22
CA GLY A 95 15.93 11.44 2.29
C GLY A 95 14.95 10.63 3.12
N THR A 96 14.78 11.05 4.37
CA THR A 96 13.79 10.47 5.28
C THR A 96 12.55 11.36 5.31
N TYR A 97 11.39 10.75 5.14
CA TYR A 97 10.09 11.39 5.26
C TYR A 97 9.33 10.79 6.44
N VAL A 98 8.53 11.62 7.11
CA VAL A 98 7.75 11.25 8.29
C VAL A 98 6.28 11.54 8.03
N ARG A 99 5.41 10.60 8.38
CA ARG A 99 3.96 10.77 8.31
C ARG A 99 3.54 11.78 9.37
N LYS A 100 2.92 12.90 8.97
CA LYS A 100 2.25 13.78 9.94
C LYS A 100 0.88 13.20 10.23
N LYS A 101 0.63 12.84 11.48
CA LYS A 101 -0.68 12.45 12.00
C LYS A 101 -1.57 13.69 12.15
#